data_AF-A0A183BFM5-F1
#
_entry.id   AF-A0A183BFM5-F1
#
_cell.length_a   1.000
_cell.length_b   1.000
_cell.length_c   1.000
_cell.angle_alpha   90.00
_cell.angle_beta   90.00
_cell.angle_gamma   90.00
#
_symmetry.space_group_name_H-M   'P 1'
#
loop_
_entity.id
_entity.type
_entity.pdbx_description
1 polymer ?
#
loop_
_entity_poly.entity_id
_entity_poly.type
_entity_poly.pdbx_seq_one_letter_code
_entity_poly.pdbx_strand_id
1 'polypeptide(L)'
;MSAIRDIIYEPPAKGAYDVLKATILQFYTPSNEERLRQLLARHPIGDTTPSRHLARLRSLAGPANANFDIGRELWLESLPCHVQPTVTALLEDSSIEKAASIADKIVARVGNEYNFL
;
A
#
# COMPACT_ATOMS: atom_id res chain seq x y z
N MET A 1 9.58 8.05 -22.25
CA MET A 1 9.61 6.67 -22.81
C MET A 1 10.69 6.53 -23.90
N SER A 2 11.97 6.82 -23.61
CA SER A 2 13.05 6.82 -24.64
C SER A 2 14.13 5.76 -24.40
N ALA A 3 14.53 5.54 -23.14
CA ALA A 3 15.69 4.73 -22.79
C ALA A 3 15.73 3.30 -23.37
N ILE A 4 14.58 2.59 -23.45
CA ILE A 4 14.55 1.23 -24.03
C ILE A 4 14.79 1.26 -25.55
N ARG A 5 14.24 2.26 -26.26
CA ARG A 5 14.48 2.43 -27.69
C ARG A 5 15.91 2.83 -27.95
N ASP A 6 16.47 3.71 -27.12
CA ASP A 6 17.85 4.18 -27.25
C ASP A 6 18.85 3.03 -27.08
N ILE A 7 18.62 2.09 -26.15
CA ILE A 7 19.47 0.88 -25.99
C ILE A 7 19.36 -0.08 -27.18
N ILE A 8 18.21 -0.10 -27.88
CA ILE A 8 18.02 -0.93 -29.07
C ILE A 8 18.70 -0.31 -30.30
N TYR A 9 18.66 1.03 -30.43
CA TYR A 9 19.28 1.75 -31.54
C TYR A 9 20.80 1.99 -31.36
N GLU A 10 21.26 2.19 -30.13
CA GLU A 10 22.68 2.31 -29.76
C GLU A 10 23.02 1.30 -28.64
N PRO A 11 23.23 0.02 -29.00
CA PRO A 11 23.56 -0.99 -28.01
C PRO A 11 24.98 -0.75 -27.44
N PRO A 12 25.16 -0.79 -26.11
CA PRO A 12 26.47 -0.63 -25.49
C PRO A 12 27.39 -1.80 -25.86
N ALA A 13 28.68 -1.49 -26.07
CA ALA A 13 29.68 -2.43 -26.61
C ALA A 13 29.94 -3.69 -25.75
N LYS A 14 29.51 -3.71 -24.48
CA LYS A 14 29.53 -4.88 -23.58
C LYS A 14 28.27 -4.89 -22.73
N GLY A 15 27.69 -6.06 -22.51
CA GLY A 15 26.57 -6.24 -21.58
C GLY A 15 25.23 -5.65 -22.06
N ALA A 16 25.04 -5.46 -23.37
CA ALA A 16 23.80 -4.90 -23.94
C ALA A 16 22.54 -5.65 -23.47
N TYR A 17 22.61 -6.97 -23.35
CA TYR A 17 21.51 -7.77 -22.83
C TYR A 17 21.21 -7.49 -21.35
N ASP A 18 22.24 -7.39 -20.50
CA ASP A 18 22.07 -7.11 -19.07
C ASP A 18 21.54 -5.69 -18.83
N VAL A 19 22.03 -4.71 -19.59
CA VAL A 19 21.54 -3.33 -19.56
C VAL A 19 20.09 -3.27 -20.01
N LEU A 20 19.76 -3.86 -21.16
CA LEU A 20 18.38 -3.90 -21.68
C LEU A 20 17.44 -4.60 -20.69
N LYS A 21 17.86 -5.74 -20.13
CA LYS A 21 17.10 -6.48 -19.12
C LYS A 21 16.88 -5.65 -17.86
N ALA A 22 17.92 -4.97 -17.35
CA ALA A 22 17.82 -4.11 -16.17
C ALA A 22 16.90 -2.91 -16.43
N THR A 23 16.99 -2.28 -17.59
CA THR A 23 16.13 -1.16 -17.97
C THR A 23 14.67 -1.62 -18.13
N ILE A 24 14.41 -2.74 -18.80
CA ILE A 24 13.05 -3.31 -18.88
C ILE A 24 12.51 -3.62 -17.49
N LEU A 25 13.30 -4.28 -16.64
CA LEU A 25 12.90 -4.55 -15.26
C LEU A 25 12.62 -3.27 -14.48
N GLN A 26 13.43 -2.24 -14.63
CA GLN A 26 13.20 -0.96 -13.96
C GLN A 26 11.90 -0.26 -14.40
N PHE A 27 11.56 -0.33 -15.69
CA PHE A 27 10.37 0.34 -16.23
C PHE A 27 9.09 -0.48 -16.08
N TYR A 28 9.18 -1.81 -16.12
CA TYR A 28 8.02 -2.71 -16.11
C TYR A 28 7.82 -3.42 -14.77
N THR A 29 8.76 -3.33 -13.83
CA THR A 29 8.49 -3.73 -12.45
C THR A 29 7.69 -2.61 -11.80
N PRO A 30 6.43 -2.86 -11.39
CA PRO A 30 5.67 -1.86 -10.65
C PRO A 30 6.47 -1.48 -9.40
N SER A 31 6.48 -0.18 -9.06
CA SER A 31 7.08 0.26 -7.81
C SER A 31 6.44 -0.48 -6.63
N ASN A 32 7.16 -0.62 -5.52
CA ASN A 32 6.60 -1.29 -4.34
C ASN A 32 5.27 -0.65 -3.89
N GLU A 33 5.16 0.66 -4.04
CA GLU A 33 3.95 1.45 -3.80
C GLU A 33 2.83 1.11 -4.79
N GLU A 34 3.12 1.06 -6.09
CA GLU A 34 2.17 0.67 -7.14
C GLU A 34 1.64 -0.74 -6.92
N ARG A 35 2.53 -1.67 -6.53
CA ARG A 35 2.16 -3.05 -6.21
C ARG A 35 1.26 -3.12 -4.98
N LEU A 36 1.53 -2.30 -3.96
CA LEU A 36 0.72 -2.25 -2.73
C LEU A 36 -0.64 -1.58 -2.98
N ARG A 37 -0.70 -0.52 -3.81
CA ARG A 37 -1.96 0.07 -4.31
C ARG A 37 -2.79 -0.92 -5.11
N GLN A 38 -2.18 -1.67 -6.02
CA GLN A 38 -2.88 -2.72 -6.77
C GLN A 38 -3.42 -3.83 -5.86
N LEU A 39 -2.67 -4.20 -4.80
CA LEU A 39 -3.13 -5.18 -3.81
C LEU A 39 -4.31 -4.67 -2.98
N LEU A 40 -4.31 -3.39 -2.62
CA LEU A 40 -5.40 -2.70 -1.94
C LEU A 40 -6.65 -2.56 -2.81
N ALA A 41 -6.49 -2.15 -4.06
CA ALA A 41 -7.60 -2.05 -5.01
C ALA A 41 -8.31 -3.40 -5.23
N ARG A 42 -7.57 -4.50 -5.13
CA ARG A 42 -8.10 -5.87 -5.20
C ARG A 42 -8.82 -6.33 -3.94
N HIS A 43 -8.52 -5.71 -2.79
CA HIS A 43 -9.05 -6.11 -1.48
C HIS A 43 -9.50 -4.87 -0.71
N PRO A 44 -10.64 -4.27 -1.07
CA PRO A 44 -11.21 -3.21 -0.25
C PRO A 44 -11.41 -3.69 1.19
N ILE A 45 -11.31 -2.78 2.16
CA ILE A 45 -11.51 -3.09 3.59
C ILE A 45 -12.79 -3.89 3.82
N GLY A 46 -13.85 -3.61 3.03
CA GLY A 46 -15.05 -4.42 2.92
C GLY A 46 -15.69 -4.65 4.29
N ASP A 47 -15.51 -5.87 4.82
CA ASP A 47 -16.09 -6.35 6.08
C ASP A 47 -15.00 -6.74 7.10
N THR A 48 -13.80 -6.17 6.96
CA THR A 48 -12.61 -6.52 7.72
C THR A 48 -12.31 -5.44 8.76
N THR A 49 -11.96 -5.84 9.98
CA THR A 49 -11.49 -4.89 10.99
C THR A 49 -10.23 -4.15 10.51
N PRO A 50 -10.14 -2.81 10.68
CA PRO A 50 -8.97 -2.00 10.38
C PRO A 50 -7.61 -2.59 10.84
N SER A 51 -7.56 -3.23 12.02
CA SER A 51 -6.35 -3.92 12.52
C SER A 51 -5.97 -5.15 11.72
N ARG A 52 -6.94 -5.98 11.35
CA ARG A 52 -6.70 -7.17 10.51
C ARG A 52 -6.32 -6.75 9.09
N HIS A 53 -6.88 -5.64 8.60
CA HIS A 53 -6.49 -5.05 7.34
C HIS A 53 -5.02 -4.59 7.35
N LEU A 54 -4.59 -3.91 8.43
CA LEU A 54 -3.20 -3.51 8.62
C LEU A 54 -2.24 -4.70 8.69
N ALA A 55 -2.59 -5.73 9.46
CA ALA A 55 -1.78 -6.95 9.58
C ALA A 55 -1.64 -7.66 8.22
N ARG A 56 -2.72 -7.70 7.44
CA ARG A 56 -2.71 -8.24 6.08
C ARG A 56 -1.80 -7.43 5.16
N LEU A 57 -1.86 -6.10 5.20
CA LEU A 57 -0.96 -5.23 4.43
C LEU A 57 0.51 -5.48 4.78
N ARG A 58 0.85 -5.61 6.07
CA ARG A 58 2.21 -5.97 6.49
C ARG A 58 2.64 -7.34 5.95
N SER A 59 1.76 -8.34 5.98
CA SER A 59 2.07 -9.68 5.45
C SER A 59 2.28 -9.68 3.92
N LEU A 60 1.54 -8.84 3.20
CA LEU A 60 1.63 -8.70 1.74
C LEU A 60 2.82 -7.86 1.29
N ALA A 61 3.22 -6.89 2.10
CA ALA A 61 4.39 -6.05 1.87
C ALA A 61 5.67 -6.90 1.86
N GLY A 62 5.76 -7.94 2.70
CA GLY A 62 6.96 -8.78 2.80
C GLY A 62 8.19 -8.03 3.37
N PRO A 63 9.31 -8.72 3.60
CA PRO A 63 10.48 -8.16 4.30
C PRO A 63 11.21 -7.04 3.53
N ALA A 64 10.99 -6.93 2.22
CA ALA A 64 11.60 -5.91 1.37
C ALA A 64 10.86 -4.55 1.40
N ASN A 65 9.63 -4.51 1.93
CA ASN A 65 8.77 -3.32 1.90
C ASN A 65 8.58 -2.74 3.31
N ALA A 66 9.68 -2.63 4.05
CA ALA A 66 9.73 -2.02 5.37
C ALA A 66 9.57 -0.48 5.34
N ASN A 67 9.13 0.11 4.23
CA ASN A 67 8.70 1.51 4.20
C ASN A 67 7.37 1.61 4.94
N PHE A 68 7.49 1.70 6.26
CA PHE A 68 6.40 1.85 7.20
C PHE A 68 5.50 3.04 6.84
N ASP A 69 6.08 4.09 6.24
CA ASP A 69 5.38 5.31 5.82
C ASP A 69 4.42 5.06 4.65
N ILE A 70 4.87 4.34 3.61
CA ILE A 70 4.04 3.99 2.45
C ILE A 70 2.90 3.06 2.87
N GLY A 71 3.20 2.06 3.70
CA GLY A 71 2.17 1.15 4.24
C GLY A 71 1.15 1.86 5.13
N ARG A 72 1.57 2.91 5.84
CA ARG A 72 0.71 3.74 6.69
C ARG A 72 -0.23 4.62 5.88
N GLU A 73 0.29 5.35 4.90
CA GLU A 73 -0.53 6.17 3.99
C GLU A 73 -1.55 5.32 3.25
N LEU A 74 -1.11 4.18 2.73
CA LEU A 74 -1.97 3.27 1.99
C LEU A 74 -3.03 2.59 2.87
N TRP A 75 -2.69 2.31 4.13
CA TRP A 75 -3.69 1.88 5.12
C TRP A 75 -4.71 2.99 5.42
N LEU A 76 -4.28 4.26 5.54
CA LEU A 76 -5.19 5.39 5.71
C LEU A 76 -6.14 5.57 4.52
N GLU A 77 -5.62 5.53 3.28
CA GLU A 77 -6.43 5.65 2.06
C GLU A 77 -7.49 4.54 1.96
N SER A 78 -7.19 3.35 2.49
CA SER A 78 -8.11 2.22 2.48
C SER A 78 -9.25 2.33 3.49
N LEU A 79 -9.14 3.21 4.50
CA LEU A 79 -10.15 3.38 5.55
C LEU A 79 -11.37 4.15 5.06
N PRO A 80 -12.57 3.87 5.61
CA PRO A 80 -13.76 4.67 5.33
C PRO A 80 -13.55 6.15 5.70
N CYS A 81 -14.08 7.08 4.89
CA CYS A 81 -13.90 8.53 5.08
C CYS A 81 -14.28 9.05 6.48
N HIS A 82 -15.20 8.39 7.19
CA HIS A 82 -15.60 8.80 8.54
C HIS A 82 -14.60 8.41 9.63
N VAL A 83 -13.71 7.45 9.37
CA VAL A 83 -12.69 6.96 10.32
C VAL A 83 -11.33 7.64 10.07
N GLN A 84 -11.03 8.00 8.83
CA GLN A 84 -9.75 8.60 8.44
C GLN A 84 -9.33 9.81 9.29
N PRO A 85 -10.16 10.83 9.56
CA PRO A 85 -9.71 12.04 10.26
C PRO A 85 -9.25 11.76 11.69
N THR A 86 -9.98 10.89 12.40
CA THR A 86 -9.64 10.50 13.78
C THR A 86 -8.37 9.67 13.82
N VAL A 87 -8.20 8.75 12.85
CA VAL A 87 -7.00 7.91 12.77
C VAL A 87 -5.78 8.74 12.38
N THR A 88 -5.89 9.68 11.44
CA THR A 88 -4.80 10.58 11.05
C THR A 88 -4.31 11.41 12.22
N ALA A 89 -5.21 12.02 13.00
CA ALA A 89 -4.83 12.77 14.20
C ALA A 89 -4.14 11.86 15.24
N LEU A 90 -4.63 10.62 15.40
CA LEU A 90 -4.02 9.69 16.34
C LEU A 90 -2.62 9.22 15.94
N LEU A 91 -2.37 9.18 14.64
CA LEU A 91 -1.12 8.73 14.05
C LEU A 91 0.01 9.77 14.22
N GLU A 92 -0.30 11.04 14.52
CA GLU A 92 0.69 12.07 14.87
C GLU A 92 1.30 11.81 16.26
N ASP A 93 0.50 11.35 17.22
CA ASP A 93 0.90 11.16 18.63
C ASP A 93 1.11 9.68 19.03
N SER A 94 0.80 8.70 18.17
CA SER A 94 0.78 7.28 18.54
C SER A 94 1.19 6.30 17.44
N SER A 95 1.52 5.07 17.84
CA SER A 95 1.80 3.96 16.93
C SER A 95 0.57 3.57 16.08
N ILE A 96 0.83 3.17 14.83
CA ILE A 96 -0.17 2.68 13.88
C ILE A 96 -1.02 1.52 14.41
N GLU A 97 -0.47 0.72 15.32
CA GLU A 97 -1.18 -0.41 15.95
C GLU A 97 -2.26 0.07 16.92
N LYS A 98 -1.96 1.12 17.69
CA LYS A 98 -2.95 1.75 18.59
C LYS A 98 -4.04 2.44 17.77
N ALA A 99 -3.64 3.13 16.71
CA ALA A 99 -4.56 3.78 15.77
C ALA A 99 -5.51 2.74 15.13
N ALA A 100 -4.99 1.57 14.75
CA ALA A 100 -5.81 0.49 14.20
C ALA A 100 -6.78 -0.12 15.22
N SER A 101 -6.35 -0.31 16.47
CA SER A 101 -7.26 -0.76 17.54
C SER A 101 -8.39 0.23 17.83
N ILE A 102 -8.13 1.53 17.72
CA ILE A 102 -9.15 2.57 17.90
C ILE A 102 -10.06 2.64 16.68
N ALA A 103 -9.52 2.50 15.47
CA ALA A 103 -10.30 2.37 14.25
C ALA A 103 -11.28 1.19 14.33
N ASP A 104 -10.83 0.04 14.87
CA ASP A 104 -11.71 -1.12 15.10
C ASP A 104 -12.91 -0.77 16.01
N LYS A 105 -12.69 0.00 17.07
CA LYS A 105 -13.75 0.42 18.00
C LYS A 105 -14.74 1.39 17.34
N ILE A 106 -14.25 2.29 16.49
CA ILE A 106 -15.09 3.24 15.73
C ILE A 106 -15.97 2.45 14.75
N VAL A 107 -15.36 1.57 13.95
CA VAL A 107 -16.09 0.73 12.98
C VAL A 107 -17.09 -0.19 13.68
N ALA A 108 -16.72 -0.81 14.81
CA ALA A 108 -17.63 -1.66 15.58
C ALA A 108 -18.83 -0.88 16.13
N ARG A 109 -18.62 0.37 16.56
CA ARG A 109 -19.69 1.23 17.08
C ARG A 109 -20.64 1.67 15.97
N VAL A 110 -20.11 2.04 14.82
CA VAL A 110 -20.88 2.46 13.63
C VAL A 110 -21.62 1.26 13.01
N GLY A 111 -20.97 0.10 12.88
CA GLY A 111 -21.59 -1.13 12.37
C GLY A 111 -22.74 -1.64 13.24
N ASN A 112 -22.74 -1.35 14.54
CA ASN A 112 -23.84 -1.68 15.43
C ASN A 112 -25.08 -0.79 15.21
N GLU A 113 -24.92 0.44 14.73
CA GLU A 113 -26.04 1.35 14.42
C GLU A 113 -26.82 0.93 13.16
N TYR A 114 -26.20 0.18 12.24
CA TYR A 114 -26.84 -0.36 11.03
C TYR A 114 -27.48 -1.75 11.24
N ASN A 115 -27.30 -2.39 12.39
CA ASN A 115 -27.94 -3.68 12.71
C ASN A 115 -29.32 -3.54 13.36
N PHE A 116 -29.83 -2.31 13.50
CA PHE A 116 -31.15 -2.01 14.06
C PHE A 116 -32.18 -1.54 13.02
N LEU A 117 -31.90 -1.70 11.72
CA LEU A 117 -32.86 -1.48 10.62
C LEU A 117 -33.16 -2.78 9.88
#